data_AF-X1BIG8-F1
#
_entry.id   AF-X1BIG8-F1
#
_cell.length_a   1.000
_cell.length_b   1.000
_cell.length_c   1.000
_cell.angle_alpha   90.00
_cell.angle_beta   90.00
_cell.angle_gamma   90.00
#
_symmetry.space_group_name_H-M   'P 1'
#
loop_
_entity.id
_entity.type
_entity.pdbx_description
1 polymer ?
#
loop_
_entity_poly.entity_id
_entity_poly.type
_entity_poly.pdbx_seq_one_letter_code
_entity_poly.pdbx_strand_id
1 'polypeptide(L)'
;MFHNYFSDKELNKLNFFLKSIDPFKKFQPSPGESYIIFNDKNDYLRIKENLQRQLGEDLVRDLGFLPYVGLKVKGSEEKLADLGLGFSEEDIDLVRNLGFQVILRLKNFSQINKEDIEFKFKESDKAGKISGIIFEGETVLGYPLKENLLFTAELLQKKGYPFGIIEFAGQKGIETVAQSASELAVRVHSITKEEMEIISKQKAIERWIRAAKERKVRIFYIKPFMKSISNLIEDNISYIRTIKEELEVSDFNTGRASILSTTYREPKIFILLLILGVISGGLILLKDVFNIKKYQEYSLLLLGILFSLVLFFLNQEIFLIKLMALLAALIFPTLAIINNEKYFLGNNNSKLKDTQNFSKNNPSFIQMIKEVLSGFFRIILITLSGALLIAALLSNNKFMLGIEQFSGIKISYLAPLLLVLAIMWLKVNKGKLMILENIKKPILIEHVIIMVFFAVFLVIYISRSGNFSFLPVLSIEEKIRIFLEKTLIARPRNKEFLIGYPALLLAMSMNFLKVKEFK
;
A
#
# COMPACT_ATOMS: atom_id res chain seq x y z
N MET A 1 -18.84 30.89 -17.78
CA MET A 1 -18.63 31.92 -18.82
C MET A 1 -17.34 32.64 -18.45
N PHE A 2 -16.35 32.68 -19.36
CA PHE A 2 -14.94 33.12 -19.22
C PHE A 2 -14.50 33.82 -17.91
N HIS A 3 -13.65 33.14 -17.13
CA HIS A 3 -12.77 33.79 -16.15
C HIS A 3 -11.58 34.39 -16.91
N ASN A 4 -11.55 35.71 -17.04
CA ASN A 4 -10.40 36.41 -17.59
C ASN A 4 -9.33 36.54 -16.50
N TYR A 5 -8.27 35.73 -16.62
CA TYR A 5 -6.98 36.02 -15.99
C TYR A 5 -6.28 37.08 -16.85
N PHE A 6 -6.23 38.33 -16.37
CA PHE A 6 -5.45 39.36 -17.04
C PHE A 6 -3.98 39.23 -16.62
N SER A 7 -3.09 39.01 -17.60
CA SER A 7 -1.65 39.24 -17.39
C SER A 7 -1.37 40.74 -17.28
N ASP A 8 -0.31 41.12 -16.55
CA ASP A 8 0.11 42.52 -16.34
C ASP A 8 0.27 43.34 -17.64
N LYS A 9 0.40 42.70 -18.80
CA LYS A 9 0.47 43.36 -20.11
C LYS A 9 -0.90 43.72 -20.70
N GLU A 10 -1.98 43.01 -20.37
CA GLU A 10 -3.33 43.30 -20.86
C GLU A 10 -4.06 44.33 -19.98
N LEU A 11 -3.76 44.35 -18.68
CA LEU A 11 -4.15 45.43 -17.75
C LEU A 11 -3.70 46.81 -18.24
N ASN A 12 -2.53 46.89 -18.89
CA ASN A 12 -1.99 48.13 -19.43
C ASN A 12 -2.72 48.65 -20.69
N LYS A 13 -3.44 47.81 -21.44
CA LYS A 13 -4.28 48.26 -22.56
C LYS A 13 -5.65 48.76 -22.11
N LEU A 14 -6.18 48.23 -21.00
CA LEU A 14 -7.40 48.74 -20.35
C LEU A 14 -7.18 50.06 -19.58
N ASN A 15 -5.95 50.29 -19.11
CA ASN A 15 -5.52 51.54 -18.45
C ASN A 15 -5.61 52.80 -19.33
N PHE A 16 -5.82 52.68 -20.65
CA PHE A 16 -6.02 53.85 -21.51
C PHE A 16 -7.43 54.45 -21.37
N PHE A 17 -8.45 53.62 -21.10
CA PHE A 17 -9.85 54.07 -20.96
C PHE A 17 -10.29 54.32 -19.50
N LEU A 18 -9.59 53.74 -18.52
CA LEU A 18 -9.89 53.92 -17.08
C LEU A 18 -9.04 55.01 -16.40
N LYS A 19 -8.69 56.08 -17.14
CA LYS A 19 -7.85 57.18 -16.63
C LYS A 19 -8.54 58.12 -15.62
N SER A 20 -9.79 57.85 -15.26
CA SER A 20 -10.49 58.57 -14.22
C SER A 20 -10.96 57.58 -13.16
N ILE A 21 -10.19 57.53 -12.08
CA ILE A 21 -10.44 56.81 -10.82
C ILE A 21 -10.20 55.30 -10.94
N ASP A 22 -8.93 54.90 -10.78
CA ASP A 22 -8.59 53.56 -10.32
C ASP A 22 -8.60 53.60 -8.78
N PRO A 23 -9.69 53.15 -8.11
CA PRO A 23 -9.81 53.23 -6.65
C PRO A 23 -8.74 52.40 -5.92
N PHE A 24 -8.03 51.52 -6.62
CA PHE A 24 -7.01 50.62 -6.09
C PHE A 24 -5.62 51.24 -6.01
N LYS A 25 -5.36 52.36 -6.70
CA LYS A 25 -4.05 53.06 -6.64
C LYS A 25 -3.70 53.62 -5.25
N LYS A 26 -4.70 53.84 -4.38
CA LYS A 26 -4.50 54.29 -2.99
C LYS A 26 -4.13 53.17 -2.02
N PHE A 27 -4.28 51.90 -2.42
CA PHE A 27 -4.08 50.74 -1.56
C PHE A 27 -2.95 49.89 -2.12
N GLN A 28 -1.72 50.38 -2.01
CA GLN A 28 -0.56 49.48 -2.13
C GLN A 28 -0.60 48.53 -0.93
N PRO A 29 -0.61 47.20 -1.14
CA PRO A 29 -0.54 46.25 -0.04
C PRO A 29 0.74 46.51 0.75
N SER A 30 0.60 46.71 2.06
CA SER A 30 1.78 46.71 2.92
C SER A 30 2.41 45.32 2.87
N PRO A 31 3.74 45.18 3.04
CA PRO A 31 4.38 43.87 3.01
C PRO A 31 3.70 42.88 3.97
N GLY A 32 3.22 41.74 3.43
CA GLY A 32 2.52 40.71 4.20
C GLY A 32 1.02 40.94 4.41
N GLU A 33 0.40 41.87 3.66
CA GLU A 33 -1.04 42.05 3.59
C GLU A 33 -1.56 41.73 2.18
N SER A 34 -2.66 40.99 2.10
CA SER A 34 -3.37 40.69 0.87
C SER A 34 -4.80 41.23 0.94
N TYR A 35 -5.30 41.67 -0.22
CA TYR A 35 -6.65 42.17 -0.36
C TYR A 35 -7.45 41.24 -1.25
N ILE A 36 -8.60 40.79 -0.76
CA ILE A 36 -9.52 39.93 -1.52
C ILE A 36 -10.77 40.76 -1.80
N ILE A 37 -11.17 40.84 -3.06
CA ILE A 37 -12.33 41.62 -3.51
C ILE A 37 -13.40 40.66 -4.00
N PHE A 38 -14.64 40.90 -3.59
CA PHE A 38 -15.77 40.04 -3.90
C PHE A 38 -16.80 40.77 -4.75
N ASN A 39 -17.33 40.06 -5.75
CA ASN A 39 -18.47 40.51 -6.54
C ASN A 39 -19.79 40.00 -5.95
N ASP A 40 -19.78 38.84 -5.29
CA ASP A 40 -20.94 38.25 -4.63
C ASP A 40 -20.81 38.31 -3.10
N LYS A 41 -21.93 38.62 -2.45
CA LYS A 41 -22.06 38.69 -1.00
C LYS A 41 -21.95 37.30 -0.36
N ASN A 42 -22.42 36.23 -1.02
CA ASN A 42 -22.34 34.88 -0.45
C ASN A 42 -20.89 34.39 -0.40
N ASP A 43 -20.12 34.62 -1.46
CA ASP A 43 -18.69 34.35 -1.49
C ASP A 43 -17.93 35.12 -0.42
N TYR A 44 -18.24 36.42 -0.26
CA TYR A 44 -17.66 37.22 0.81
C TYR A 44 -17.92 36.61 2.19
N LEU A 45 -19.17 36.22 2.51
CA LEU A 45 -19.51 35.63 3.80
C LEU A 45 -18.81 34.28 4.01
N ARG A 46 -18.83 33.39 3.02
CA ARG A 46 -18.19 32.08 3.06
C ARG A 46 -16.69 32.20 3.30
N ILE A 47 -16.03 33.05 2.52
CA ILE A 47 -14.57 33.21 2.56
C ILE A 47 -14.16 33.93 3.85
N LYS A 48 -14.91 34.94 4.29
CA LYS A 48 -14.69 35.60 5.57
C LYS A 48 -14.75 34.63 6.74
N GLU A 49 -15.82 33.85 6.85
CA GLU A 49 -16.02 32.92 7.97
C GLU A 49 -14.91 31.86 8.02
N ASN A 50 -14.52 31.31 6.85
CA ASN A 50 -13.43 30.35 6.76
C ASN A 50 -12.06 30.94 7.13
N LEU A 51 -11.77 32.17 6.69
CA LEU A 51 -10.53 32.86 7.02
C LEU A 51 -10.45 33.22 8.50
N GLN A 52 -11.54 33.73 9.09
CA GLN A 52 -11.59 34.07 10.51
C GLN A 52 -11.37 32.85 11.40
N ARG A 53 -11.93 31.70 11.05
CA ARG A 53 -11.70 30.44 11.78
C ARG A 53 -10.26 29.92 11.66
N GLN A 54 -9.64 30.07 10.49
CA GLN A 54 -8.29 29.53 10.22
C GLN A 54 -7.16 30.44 10.67
N LEU A 55 -7.35 31.77 10.60
CA LEU A 55 -6.32 32.77 10.89
C LEU A 55 -6.59 33.58 12.17
N GLY A 56 -7.82 33.55 12.68
CA GLY A 56 -8.28 34.41 13.76
C GLY A 56 -8.88 35.73 13.25
N GLU A 57 -9.81 36.29 14.02
CA GLU A 57 -10.53 37.52 13.67
C GLU A 57 -9.59 38.74 13.54
N ASP A 58 -8.53 38.81 14.33
CA ASP A 58 -7.58 39.94 14.32
C ASP A 58 -6.84 40.10 12.98
N LEU A 59 -6.69 39.00 12.23
CA LEU A 59 -5.94 38.95 10.98
C LEU A 59 -6.82 39.14 9.74
N VAL A 60 -8.15 39.22 9.91
CA VAL A 60 -9.14 39.33 8.83
C VAL A 60 -10.05 40.53 9.11
N ARG A 61 -9.86 41.61 8.36
CA ARG A 61 -10.63 42.85 8.54
C ARG A 61 -11.47 43.17 7.31
N ASP A 62 -12.65 43.71 7.56
CA ASP A 62 -13.51 44.20 6.49
C ASP A 62 -12.91 45.43 5.80
N LEU A 63 -12.95 45.41 4.48
CA LEU A 63 -12.71 46.57 3.64
C LEU A 63 -14.02 46.96 2.98
N GLY A 64 -14.58 48.07 3.44
CA GLY A 64 -15.71 48.70 2.76
C GLY A 64 -15.22 49.54 1.59
N PHE A 65 -15.43 49.07 0.37
CA PHE A 65 -15.45 49.92 -0.82
C PHE A 65 -16.91 49.98 -1.29
N LEU A 66 -17.45 51.17 -1.58
CA LEU A 66 -18.67 51.23 -2.38
C LEU A 66 -18.23 51.23 -3.85
N PRO A 67 -18.70 50.31 -4.72
CA PRO A 67 -19.73 49.28 -4.53
C PRO A 67 -19.23 47.86 -4.14
N TYR A 68 -17.93 47.65 -3.90
CA TYR A 68 -17.33 46.32 -3.70
C TYR A 68 -17.04 45.95 -2.23
N VAL A 69 -17.45 44.76 -1.80
CA VAL A 69 -17.07 44.25 -0.48
C VAL A 69 -15.70 43.58 -0.59
N GLY A 70 -14.78 43.90 0.33
CA GLY A 70 -13.45 43.31 0.36
C GLY A 70 -13.02 42.85 1.75
N LEU A 71 -11.98 42.03 1.79
CA LEU A 71 -11.30 41.61 3.01
C LEU A 71 -9.82 41.99 2.94
N LYS A 72 -9.33 42.55 4.03
CA LYS A 72 -7.91 42.72 4.31
C LYS A 72 -7.44 41.54 5.15
N VAL A 73 -6.51 40.76 4.60
CA VAL A 73 -6.00 39.54 5.26
C VAL A 73 -4.49 39.67 5.44
N LYS A 74 -4.00 39.39 6.64
CA LYS A 74 -2.55 39.34 6.89
C LYS A 74 -2.00 37.96 6.51
N GLY A 75 -1.16 37.91 5.48
CA GLY A 75 -0.60 36.68 4.96
C GLY A 75 0.10 36.89 3.62
N SER A 76 0.96 35.95 3.22
CA SER A 76 1.43 35.88 1.83
C SER A 76 0.37 35.22 0.96
N GLU A 77 0.31 35.61 -0.30
CA GLU A 77 -0.61 35.04 -1.29
C GLU A 77 -0.49 33.50 -1.35
N GLU A 78 0.73 32.96 -1.36
CA GLU A 78 0.98 31.52 -1.35
C GLU A 78 0.36 30.80 -0.16
N LYS A 79 0.43 31.39 1.04
CA LYS A 79 -0.18 30.80 2.25
C LYS A 79 -1.69 30.88 2.21
N LEU A 80 -2.25 31.97 1.70
CA LEU A 80 -3.70 32.15 1.57
C LEU A 80 -4.28 31.21 0.51
N ALA A 81 -3.56 30.98 -0.59
CA ALA A 81 -3.95 30.05 -1.64
C ALA A 81 -3.97 28.59 -1.15
N ASP A 82 -3.20 28.25 -0.11
CA ASP A 82 -3.24 26.93 0.51
C ASP A 82 -4.38 26.78 1.54
N LEU A 83 -5.12 27.82 1.90
CA LEU A 83 -6.22 27.69 2.89
C LEU A 83 -7.46 27.02 2.29
N GLY A 84 -8.17 26.25 3.13
CA GLY A 84 -9.43 25.61 2.73
C GLY A 84 -10.61 26.56 2.90
N LEU A 85 -10.97 27.32 1.86
CA LEU A 85 -11.96 28.42 1.91
C LEU A 85 -13.43 27.99 1.72
N GLY A 86 -13.75 26.74 2.03
CA GLY A 86 -15.09 26.16 1.83
C GLY A 86 -15.39 25.87 0.35
N PHE A 87 -16.61 25.40 0.07
CA PHE A 87 -17.02 24.97 -1.27
C PHE A 87 -17.83 26.05 -1.99
N SER A 88 -17.53 26.29 -3.27
CA SER A 88 -18.32 27.20 -4.11
C SER A 88 -19.64 26.52 -4.51
N GLU A 89 -20.76 27.16 -4.21
CA GLU A 89 -22.10 26.68 -4.60
C GLU A 89 -22.22 26.66 -6.13
N GLU A 90 -21.68 27.68 -6.80
CA GLU A 90 -21.65 27.77 -8.26
C GLU A 90 -20.90 26.58 -8.90
N ASP A 91 -19.75 26.20 -8.35
CA ASP A 91 -18.96 25.07 -8.86
C ASP A 91 -19.67 23.73 -8.63
N ILE A 92 -20.30 23.57 -7.47
CA ILE A 92 -21.08 22.37 -7.14
C ILE A 92 -22.26 22.23 -8.12
N ASP A 93 -22.97 23.33 -8.39
CA ASP A 93 -24.10 23.33 -9.30
C ASP A 93 -23.66 23.13 -10.75
N LEU A 94 -22.53 23.71 -11.16
CA LEU A 94 -21.92 23.45 -12.47
C LEU A 94 -21.63 21.96 -12.66
N VAL A 95 -20.98 21.31 -11.69
CA VAL A 95 -20.66 19.88 -11.74
C VAL A 95 -21.93 19.04 -11.84
N ARG A 96 -22.98 19.39 -11.08
CA ARG A 96 -24.28 18.69 -11.11
C ARG A 96 -25.04 18.86 -12.41
N ASN A 97 -25.08 20.08 -12.94
CA ASN A 97 -25.79 20.41 -14.18
C ASN A 97 -25.16 19.68 -15.38
N LEU A 98 -23.87 19.33 -15.29
CA LEU A 98 -23.18 18.46 -16.24
C LEU A 98 -23.43 16.96 -16.02
N GLY A 99 -24.27 16.59 -15.05
CA GLY A 99 -24.63 15.19 -14.74
C GLY A 99 -23.60 14.44 -13.89
N PHE A 100 -22.57 15.13 -13.37
CA PHE A 100 -21.55 14.51 -12.52
C PHE A 100 -22.00 14.41 -11.06
N GLN A 101 -21.35 13.50 -10.34
CA GLN A 101 -21.50 13.36 -8.91
C GLN A 101 -20.43 14.16 -8.17
N VAL A 102 -20.79 14.69 -7.00
CA VAL A 102 -19.91 15.56 -6.22
C VAL A 102 -19.17 14.74 -5.15
N ILE A 103 -17.84 14.81 -5.17
CA ILE A 103 -16.98 14.33 -4.09
C ILE A 103 -16.29 15.54 -3.48
N LEU A 104 -16.53 15.79 -2.20
CA LEU A 104 -15.98 16.95 -1.51
C LEU A 104 -14.57 16.67 -0.99
N ARG A 105 -13.72 17.68 -1.01
CA ARG A 105 -12.37 17.60 -0.46
C ARG A 105 -12.21 18.49 0.75
N LEU A 106 -12.27 17.89 1.93
CA LEU A 106 -12.12 18.61 3.19
C LEU A 106 -10.65 18.75 3.54
N LYS A 107 -10.20 19.99 3.72
CA LYS A 107 -8.84 20.32 4.14
C LYS A 107 -8.79 20.52 5.65
N ASN A 108 -7.76 19.95 6.27
CA ASN A 108 -7.46 20.19 7.69
C ASN A 108 -6.64 21.48 7.85
N PHE A 109 -6.72 22.10 9.01
CA PHE A 109 -5.92 23.29 9.33
C PHE A 109 -5.39 23.24 10.76
N SER A 110 -4.46 24.14 11.09
CA SER A 110 -3.81 24.17 12.40
C SER A 110 -4.79 24.56 13.51
N GLN A 111 -4.64 23.97 14.70
CA GLN A 111 -5.47 24.28 15.88
C GLN A 111 -6.98 24.01 15.73
N ILE A 112 -7.36 23.13 14.79
CA ILE A 112 -8.76 22.78 14.58
C ILE A 112 -9.41 22.21 15.86
N ASN A 113 -10.61 22.69 16.19
CA ASN A 113 -11.42 22.21 17.32
C ASN A 113 -12.68 21.46 16.83
N LYS A 114 -13.51 20.96 17.76
CA LYS A 114 -14.74 20.22 17.39
C LYS A 114 -15.76 21.10 16.66
N GLU A 115 -15.90 22.36 17.04
CA GLU A 115 -16.83 23.32 16.42
C GLU A 115 -16.45 23.60 14.96
N ASP A 116 -15.15 23.69 14.67
CA ASP A 116 -14.64 23.86 13.32
C ASP A 116 -14.87 22.62 12.44
N ILE A 117 -14.75 21.43 13.03
CA ILE A 117 -15.08 20.17 12.34
C ILE A 117 -16.58 20.15 12.02
N GLU A 118 -17.45 20.47 12.98
CA GLU A 118 -18.89 20.58 12.74
C GLU A 118 -19.20 21.62 11.65
N PHE A 119 -18.51 22.77 11.68
CA PHE A 119 -18.65 23.81 10.65
C PHE A 119 -18.33 23.26 9.25
N LYS A 120 -17.19 22.56 9.06
CA LYS A 120 -16.83 21.93 7.78
C LYS A 120 -17.85 20.90 7.31
N PHE A 121 -18.45 20.14 8.22
CA PHE A 121 -19.52 19.21 7.89
C PHE A 121 -20.84 19.92 7.55
N LYS A 122 -21.14 21.06 8.17
CA LYS A 122 -22.29 21.91 7.83
C LYS A 122 -22.13 22.53 6.43
N GLU A 123 -20.93 22.95 6.05
CA GLU A 123 -20.64 23.36 4.67
C GLU A 123 -20.88 22.20 3.68
N SER A 124 -20.51 20.99 4.08
CA SER A 124 -20.76 19.78 3.27
C SER A 124 -22.26 19.47 3.13
N ASP A 125 -23.08 19.79 4.13
CA ASP A 125 -24.54 19.63 4.06
C ASP A 125 -25.17 20.63 3.08
N LYS A 126 -24.68 21.88 3.05
CA LYS A 126 -25.12 22.89 2.06
C LYS A 126 -24.83 22.45 0.64
N ALA A 127 -23.73 21.72 0.45
CA ALA A 127 -23.41 21.14 -0.82
C ALA A 127 -24.48 20.14 -1.28
N GLY A 128 -25.39 19.63 -0.45
CA GLY A 128 -26.49 18.74 -0.83
C GLY A 128 -26.09 17.26 -0.90
N LYS A 129 -26.66 16.50 -1.85
CA LYS A 129 -26.30 15.07 -2.00
C LYS A 129 -24.90 14.92 -2.59
N ILE A 130 -23.99 14.38 -1.78
CA ILE A 130 -22.61 14.06 -2.16
C ILE A 130 -22.41 12.54 -2.33
N SER A 131 -21.46 12.16 -3.17
CA SER A 131 -21.05 10.76 -3.35
C SER A 131 -19.98 10.30 -2.36
N GLY A 132 -19.24 11.24 -1.77
CA GLY A 132 -18.30 10.96 -0.70
C GLY A 132 -17.38 12.13 -0.38
N ILE A 133 -16.44 11.91 0.53
CA ILE A 133 -15.44 12.87 0.99
C ILE A 133 -14.03 12.31 0.76
N ILE A 134 -13.09 13.11 0.27
CA ILE A 134 -11.66 12.75 0.21
C ILE A 134 -10.86 13.86 0.88
N PHE A 135 -10.20 13.57 2.00
CA PHE A 135 -9.42 14.59 2.70
C PHE A 135 -8.29 15.16 1.82
N GLU A 136 -8.06 16.46 1.91
CA GLU A 136 -7.02 17.18 1.20
C GLU A 136 -5.75 17.33 2.04
N GLY A 137 -4.59 17.31 1.37
CA GLY A 137 -3.30 17.55 2.00
C GLY A 137 -2.74 16.33 2.73
N GLU A 138 -1.72 16.57 3.56
CA GLU A 138 -0.99 15.51 4.28
C GLU A 138 -1.68 15.01 5.54
N THR A 139 -2.75 15.67 5.99
CA THR A 139 -3.44 15.35 7.25
C THR A 139 -4.94 15.29 7.03
N VAL A 140 -5.62 14.39 7.75
CA VAL A 140 -7.09 14.35 7.72
C VAL A 140 -7.70 15.38 8.66
N LEU A 141 -8.95 15.73 8.42
CA LEU A 141 -9.71 16.66 9.26
C LEU A 141 -9.74 16.19 10.73
N GLY A 142 -9.27 17.03 11.63
CA GLY A 142 -9.19 16.75 13.08
C GLY A 142 -7.82 16.31 13.58
N TYR A 143 -6.85 16.06 12.70
CA TYR A 143 -5.45 15.85 13.11
C TYR A 143 -4.87 17.15 13.72
N PRO A 144 -4.02 17.11 14.79
CA PRO A 144 -3.37 15.93 15.39
C PRO A 144 -4.11 15.27 16.54
N LEU A 145 -5.17 15.89 17.08
CA LEU A 145 -5.82 15.40 18.30
C LEU A 145 -6.65 14.15 18.02
N LYS A 146 -6.36 13.05 18.74
CA LYS A 146 -7.07 11.78 18.57
C LYS A 146 -8.58 11.93 18.80
N GLU A 147 -8.99 12.74 19.77
CA GLU A 147 -10.41 13.00 20.05
C GLU A 147 -11.13 13.67 18.87
N ASN A 148 -10.47 14.60 18.20
CA ASN A 148 -11.00 15.26 17.00
C ASN A 148 -11.09 14.30 15.81
N LEU A 149 -10.11 13.40 15.65
CA LEU A 149 -10.17 12.35 14.63
C LEU A 149 -11.35 11.39 14.86
N LEU A 150 -11.58 10.98 16.11
CA LEU A 150 -12.73 10.15 16.48
C LEU A 150 -14.05 10.88 16.25
N PHE A 151 -14.09 12.18 16.55
CA PHE A 151 -15.25 13.02 16.31
C PHE A 151 -15.55 13.20 14.82
N THR A 152 -14.52 13.39 13.97
CA THR A 152 -14.66 13.36 12.50
C THR A 152 -15.26 12.02 12.04
N ALA A 153 -14.81 10.89 12.60
CA ALA A 153 -15.33 9.57 12.26
C ALA A 153 -16.80 9.40 12.67
N GLU A 154 -17.18 9.92 13.85
CA GLU A 154 -18.56 9.93 14.34
C GLU A 154 -19.48 10.72 13.40
N LEU A 155 -19.05 11.91 12.96
CA LEU A 155 -19.82 12.73 12.02
C LEU A 155 -20.00 12.06 10.65
N LEU A 156 -18.96 11.39 10.14
CA LEU A 156 -19.06 10.57 8.93
C LEU A 156 -20.12 9.48 9.07
N GLN A 157 -20.11 8.75 10.20
CA GLN A 157 -21.08 7.70 10.50
C GLN A 157 -22.50 8.25 10.62
N LYS A 158 -22.69 9.29 11.44
CA LYS A 158 -23.99 9.92 11.69
C LYS A 158 -24.64 10.43 10.41
N LYS A 159 -23.84 10.98 9.49
CA LYS A 159 -24.32 11.49 8.20
C LYS A 159 -24.33 10.45 7.08
N GLY A 160 -23.76 9.27 7.31
CA GLY A 160 -23.64 8.22 6.30
C GLY A 160 -22.80 8.63 5.09
N TYR A 161 -21.78 9.46 5.30
CA TYR A 161 -20.90 9.95 4.23
C TYR A 161 -19.74 8.99 3.98
N PRO A 162 -19.67 8.35 2.79
CA PRO A 162 -18.51 7.56 2.41
C PRO A 162 -17.26 8.45 2.36
N PHE A 163 -16.12 7.94 2.77
CA PHE A 163 -14.86 8.67 2.67
C PHE A 163 -13.76 7.85 2.02
N GLY A 164 -12.89 8.55 1.30
CA GLY A 164 -11.82 7.97 0.51
C GLY A 164 -10.51 7.82 1.28
N ILE A 165 -9.90 6.64 1.18
CA ILE A 165 -8.55 6.36 1.66
C ILE A 165 -7.62 6.29 0.44
N ILE A 166 -6.73 7.29 0.31
CA ILE A 166 -5.80 7.36 -0.82
C ILE A 166 -4.65 6.37 -0.59
N GLU A 167 -4.54 5.39 -1.49
CA GLU A 167 -3.45 4.41 -1.44
C GLU A 167 -2.08 5.08 -1.55
N PHE A 168 -1.16 4.67 -0.69
CA PHE A 168 0.25 5.10 -0.67
C PHE A 168 0.49 6.59 -0.36
N ALA A 169 -0.55 7.36 -0.01
CA ALA A 169 -0.40 8.78 0.32
C ALA A 169 0.18 9.03 1.73
N GLY A 170 0.04 8.09 2.66
CA GLY A 170 0.54 8.24 4.04
C GLY A 170 -0.09 9.39 4.83
N GLN A 171 -1.34 9.75 4.52
CA GLN A 171 -2.05 10.88 5.12
C GLN A 171 -2.20 10.70 6.64
N LYS A 172 -1.64 11.61 7.44
CA LYS A 172 -1.62 11.50 8.91
C LYS A 172 -3.04 11.55 9.48
N GLY A 173 -3.32 10.63 10.40
CA GLY A 173 -4.61 10.51 11.10
C GLY A 173 -5.68 9.68 10.36
N ILE A 174 -5.48 9.35 9.08
CA ILE A 174 -6.48 8.56 8.30
C ILE A 174 -6.74 7.20 8.93
N GLU A 175 -5.72 6.55 9.49
CA GLU A 175 -5.85 5.23 10.13
C GLU A 175 -6.84 5.26 11.30
N THR A 176 -6.83 6.32 12.11
CA THR A 176 -7.76 6.46 13.26
C THR A 176 -9.20 6.64 12.78
N VAL A 177 -9.42 7.49 11.76
CA VAL A 177 -10.74 7.70 11.16
C VAL A 177 -11.23 6.43 10.50
N ALA A 178 -10.35 5.75 9.74
CA ALA A 178 -10.66 4.54 9.01
C ALA A 178 -10.94 3.33 9.89
N GLN A 179 -10.23 3.17 11.00
CA GLN A 179 -10.50 2.11 11.97
C GLN A 179 -11.85 2.31 12.67
N SER A 180 -12.25 3.56 12.89
CA SER A 180 -13.49 3.92 13.58
C SER A 180 -14.70 3.85 12.65
N ALA A 181 -14.58 4.34 11.41
CA ALA A 181 -15.65 4.39 10.41
C ALA A 181 -15.42 3.45 9.22
N SER A 182 -14.88 2.24 9.46
CA SER A 182 -14.46 1.32 8.38
C SER A 182 -15.58 0.95 7.39
N GLU A 183 -16.84 0.97 7.84
CA GLU A 183 -18.00 0.67 7.01
C GLU A 183 -18.29 1.72 5.92
N LEU A 184 -17.75 2.93 6.08
CA LEU A 184 -17.90 4.02 5.10
C LEU A 184 -16.61 4.24 4.30
N ALA A 185 -15.56 3.47 4.58
CA ALA A 185 -14.26 3.62 3.94
C ALA A 185 -14.27 3.08 2.50
N VAL A 186 -13.76 3.87 1.58
CA VAL A 186 -13.67 3.55 0.16
C VAL A 186 -12.22 3.74 -0.30
N ARG A 187 -11.63 2.72 -0.95
CA ARG A 187 -10.27 2.83 -1.48
C ARG A 187 -10.21 3.77 -2.68
N VAL A 188 -9.28 4.72 -2.64
CA VAL A 188 -8.99 5.69 -3.69
C VAL A 188 -7.59 5.41 -4.24
N HIS A 189 -7.46 5.32 -5.56
CA HIS A 189 -6.15 5.31 -6.21
C HIS A 189 -5.84 6.66 -6.83
N SER A 190 -4.59 7.11 -6.69
CA SER A 190 -4.07 8.27 -7.39
C SER A 190 -2.64 8.01 -7.87
N ILE A 191 -2.27 8.66 -8.96
CA ILE A 191 -0.88 8.72 -9.44
C ILE A 191 -0.36 10.12 -9.08
N THR A 192 0.86 10.23 -8.55
CA THR A 192 1.41 11.52 -8.12
C THR A 192 1.68 12.42 -9.32
N LYS A 193 1.82 13.73 -9.10
CA LYS A 193 2.05 14.67 -10.21
C LYS A 193 3.40 14.38 -10.87
N GLU A 194 4.39 14.09 -10.04
CA GLU A 194 5.77 13.76 -10.43
C GLU A 194 5.81 12.48 -11.26
N GLU A 195 5.01 11.48 -10.89
CA GLU A 195 4.95 10.23 -11.65
C GLU A 195 4.22 10.40 -12.99
N MET A 196 3.15 11.23 -13.03
CA MET A 196 2.44 11.55 -14.28
C MET A 196 3.33 12.22 -15.33
N GLU A 197 4.45 12.84 -14.93
CA GLU A 197 5.40 13.44 -15.88
C GLU A 197 6.30 12.43 -16.60
N ILE A 198 6.49 11.23 -16.01
CA ILE A 198 7.43 10.22 -16.51
C ILE A 198 6.76 8.92 -16.96
N ILE A 199 5.56 8.62 -16.45
CA ILE A 199 4.84 7.39 -16.78
C ILE A 199 4.26 7.47 -18.20
N SER A 200 4.33 6.36 -18.95
CA SER A 200 3.65 6.28 -20.25
C SER A 200 2.13 6.09 -20.06
N LYS A 201 1.33 6.57 -21.02
CA LYS A 201 -0.14 6.43 -21.00
C LYS A 201 -0.57 4.98 -20.80
N GLN A 202 0.04 4.04 -21.53
CA GLN A 202 -0.27 2.62 -21.42
C GLN A 202 0.02 2.07 -20.01
N LYS A 203 1.17 2.40 -19.41
CA LYS A 203 1.49 1.98 -18.03
C LYS A 203 0.51 2.54 -17.01
N ALA A 204 0.05 3.77 -17.22
CA ALA A 204 -0.96 4.39 -16.37
C ALA A 204 -2.30 3.65 -16.49
N ILE A 205 -2.78 3.36 -17.70
CA ILE A 205 -4.00 2.57 -17.96
C ILE A 205 -3.92 1.21 -17.26
N GLU A 206 -2.85 0.44 -17.50
CA GLU A 206 -2.63 -0.86 -16.86
C GLU A 206 -2.62 -0.76 -15.32
N ARG A 207 -2.12 0.36 -14.77
CA ARG A 207 -2.12 0.61 -13.33
C ARG A 207 -3.52 0.87 -12.78
N TRP A 208 -4.38 1.60 -13.50
CA TRP A 208 -5.77 1.82 -13.12
C TRP A 208 -6.56 0.51 -13.12
N ILE A 209 -6.45 -0.29 -14.19
CA ILE A 209 -7.16 -1.57 -14.27
C ILE A 209 -6.72 -2.53 -13.16
N ARG A 210 -5.42 -2.59 -12.85
CA ARG A 210 -4.92 -3.36 -11.69
C ARG A 210 -5.43 -2.81 -10.35
N ALA A 211 -5.55 -1.50 -10.21
CA ALA A 211 -6.13 -0.90 -9.01
C ALA A 211 -7.55 -1.40 -8.76
N ALA A 212 -8.39 -1.49 -9.80
CA ALA A 212 -9.73 -2.07 -9.70
C ALA A 212 -9.70 -3.59 -9.47
N LYS A 213 -9.03 -4.35 -10.35
CA LYS A 213 -9.03 -5.83 -10.34
C LYS A 213 -8.40 -6.43 -9.10
N GLU A 214 -7.17 -6.02 -8.79
CA GLU A 214 -6.34 -6.69 -7.79
C GLU A 214 -6.55 -6.09 -6.39
N ARG A 215 -6.81 -4.78 -6.33
CA ARG A 215 -6.85 -4.02 -5.06
C ARG A 215 -8.24 -3.52 -4.67
N LYS A 216 -9.27 -3.86 -5.48
CA LYS A 216 -10.68 -3.48 -5.25
C LYS A 216 -10.87 -1.98 -5.01
N VAL A 217 -10.07 -1.14 -5.68
CA VAL A 217 -10.23 0.32 -5.65
C VAL A 217 -11.56 0.70 -6.30
N ARG A 218 -12.27 1.66 -5.69
CA ARG A 218 -13.60 2.09 -6.15
C ARG A 218 -13.65 3.54 -6.61
N ILE A 219 -12.63 4.33 -6.29
CA ILE A 219 -12.52 5.72 -6.74
C ILE A 219 -11.15 5.91 -7.40
N PHE A 220 -11.15 6.40 -8.63
CA PHE A 220 -9.94 6.82 -9.32
C PHE A 220 -9.81 8.34 -9.24
N TYR A 221 -8.80 8.82 -8.54
CA TYR A 221 -8.45 10.23 -8.55
C TYR A 221 -7.43 10.50 -9.67
N ILE A 222 -7.97 10.67 -10.88
CA ILE A 222 -7.21 10.83 -12.12
C ILE A 222 -6.70 12.27 -12.24
N LYS A 223 -5.40 12.41 -12.50
CA LYS A 223 -4.77 13.67 -12.91
C LYS A 223 -4.53 13.63 -14.42
N PRO A 224 -4.72 14.75 -15.14
CA PRO A 224 -4.44 14.79 -16.56
C PRO A 224 -2.93 14.74 -16.82
N PHE A 225 -2.55 14.21 -17.99
CA PHE A 225 -1.22 14.43 -18.54
C PHE A 225 -1.10 15.90 -18.95
N MET A 226 -0.01 16.55 -18.55
CA MET A 226 0.27 17.95 -18.87
C MET A 226 1.18 18.13 -20.10
N LYS A 227 1.62 17.03 -20.72
CA LYS A 227 2.48 17.01 -21.91
C LYS A 227 1.84 16.13 -22.98
N SER A 228 1.69 16.66 -24.19
CA SER A 228 1.20 15.93 -25.37
C SER A 228 1.89 16.50 -26.62
N ILE A 229 2.09 15.64 -27.63
CA ILE A 229 2.66 16.00 -28.94
C ILE A 229 1.58 16.59 -29.87
N SER A 230 0.32 16.23 -29.65
CA SER A 230 -0.83 16.56 -30.50
C SER A 230 -1.74 17.58 -29.79
N ASN A 231 -2.90 17.13 -29.30
CA ASN A 231 -3.89 17.93 -28.61
C ASN A 231 -4.04 17.41 -27.19
N LEU A 232 -3.68 18.23 -26.20
CA LEU A 232 -3.68 17.87 -24.79
C LEU A 232 -5.07 17.45 -24.28
N ILE A 233 -6.13 18.12 -24.74
CA ILE A 233 -7.50 17.84 -24.27
C ILE A 233 -7.98 16.52 -24.85
N GLU A 234 -7.90 16.35 -26.17
CA GLU A 234 -8.34 15.12 -26.85
C GLU A 234 -7.56 13.89 -26.35
N ASP A 235 -6.26 14.04 -26.12
CA ASP A 235 -5.42 12.99 -25.56
C ASP A 235 -5.85 12.54 -24.17
N ASN A 236 -6.26 13.48 -23.31
CA ASN A 236 -6.74 13.17 -21.96
C ASN A 236 -8.16 12.60 -21.99
N ILE A 237 -9.01 13.06 -22.90
CA ILE A 237 -10.35 12.48 -23.11
C ILE A 237 -10.21 11.04 -23.59
N SER A 238 -9.35 10.78 -24.57
CA SER A 238 -9.04 9.44 -25.08
C SER A 238 -8.49 8.54 -23.97
N TYR A 239 -7.56 9.05 -23.16
CA TYR A 239 -7.03 8.33 -21.99
C TYR A 239 -8.12 7.91 -20.99
N ILE A 240 -9.04 8.81 -20.63
CA ILE A 240 -10.17 8.49 -19.73
C ILE A 240 -11.12 7.49 -20.40
N ARG A 241 -11.37 7.63 -21.71
CA ARG A 241 -12.21 6.72 -22.49
C ARG A 241 -11.65 5.30 -22.48
N THR A 242 -10.35 5.13 -22.74
CA THR A 242 -9.70 3.81 -22.70
C THR A 242 -9.75 3.19 -21.31
N ILE A 243 -9.57 3.97 -20.23
CA ILE A 243 -9.74 3.45 -18.87
C ILE A 243 -11.16 2.91 -18.66
N LYS A 244 -12.18 3.64 -19.11
CA LYS A 244 -13.58 3.21 -19.00
C LYS A 244 -13.84 1.93 -19.78
N GLU A 245 -13.42 1.87 -21.05
CA GLU A 245 -13.61 0.70 -21.92
C GLU A 245 -12.93 -0.55 -21.35
N GLU A 246 -11.68 -0.44 -20.86
CA GLU A 246 -10.97 -1.58 -20.26
C GLU A 246 -11.59 -2.04 -18.94
N LEU A 247 -12.21 -1.14 -18.17
CA LEU A 247 -12.99 -1.49 -16.98
C LEU A 247 -14.27 -2.27 -17.37
N GLU A 248 -14.99 -1.82 -18.40
CA GLU A 248 -16.22 -2.47 -18.88
C GLU A 248 -15.93 -3.86 -19.44
N VAL A 249 -14.85 -4.03 -20.21
CA VAL A 249 -14.36 -5.36 -20.66
C VAL A 249 -14.01 -6.27 -19.49
N SER A 250 -13.74 -5.70 -18.32
CA SER A 250 -13.38 -6.40 -17.10
C SER A 250 -14.56 -6.61 -16.12
N ASP A 251 -15.79 -6.47 -16.62
CA ASP A 251 -17.05 -6.59 -15.85
C ASP A 251 -17.21 -5.54 -14.72
N PHE A 252 -16.56 -4.38 -14.85
CA PHE A 252 -16.76 -3.25 -13.93
C PHE A 252 -17.69 -2.21 -14.53
N ASN A 253 -18.54 -1.64 -13.67
CA ASN A 253 -19.41 -0.51 -14.02
C ASN A 253 -18.88 0.80 -13.45
N THR A 254 -19.01 1.87 -14.23
CA THR A 254 -18.69 3.24 -13.79
C THR A 254 -19.94 3.92 -13.20
N GLY A 255 -19.77 4.76 -12.18
CA GLY A 255 -20.88 5.42 -11.50
C GLY A 255 -20.55 5.76 -10.05
N ARG A 256 -21.56 5.71 -9.17
CA ARG A 256 -21.34 5.94 -7.73
C ARG A 256 -20.45 4.84 -7.17
N ALA A 257 -19.39 5.24 -6.48
CA ALA A 257 -18.52 4.29 -5.78
C ALA A 257 -19.34 3.45 -4.80
N SER A 258 -19.33 2.13 -4.99
CA SER A 258 -19.97 1.22 -4.07
C SER A 258 -19.13 1.09 -2.79
N ILE A 259 -19.84 1.05 -1.67
CA ILE A 259 -19.26 0.66 -0.40
C ILE A 259 -19.17 -0.87 -0.41
N LEU A 260 -18.02 -1.42 -0.02
CA LEU A 260 -17.89 -2.86 0.18
C LEU A 260 -18.79 -3.23 1.37
N SER A 261 -19.93 -3.86 1.11
CA SER A 261 -20.93 -4.23 2.12
C SER A 261 -20.27 -5.03 3.26
N THR A 262 -20.21 -4.43 4.45
CA THR A 262 -19.47 -4.90 5.62
C THR A 262 -20.23 -5.90 6.51
N THR A 263 -21.30 -6.52 6.02
CA THR A 263 -22.11 -7.43 6.85
C THR A 263 -21.35 -8.70 7.26
N TYR A 264 -20.27 -9.06 6.57
CA TYR A 264 -19.45 -10.21 6.95
C TYR A 264 -18.50 -9.84 8.10
N ARG A 265 -18.89 -10.21 9.32
CA ARG A 265 -18.00 -10.28 10.48
C ARG A 265 -17.45 -11.69 10.55
N GLU A 266 -16.13 -11.83 10.47
CA GLU A 266 -15.48 -13.14 10.53
C GLU A 266 -15.78 -13.79 11.89
N PRO A 267 -16.36 -15.00 11.93
CA PRO A 267 -16.52 -15.72 13.19
C PRO A 267 -15.16 -15.96 13.84
N LYS A 268 -14.98 -15.46 15.07
CA LYS A 268 -13.70 -15.54 15.81
C LYS A 268 -13.16 -16.97 15.94
N ILE A 269 -14.04 -17.97 15.94
CA ILE A 269 -13.66 -19.39 15.98
C ILE A 269 -12.80 -19.79 14.79
N PHE A 270 -13.06 -19.27 13.59
CA PHE A 270 -12.24 -19.57 12.41
C PHE A 270 -10.85 -18.95 12.54
N ILE A 271 -10.74 -17.75 13.10
CA ILE A 271 -9.45 -17.10 13.35
C ILE A 271 -8.64 -17.94 14.36
N LEU A 272 -9.28 -18.43 15.44
CA LEU A 272 -8.64 -19.32 16.41
C LEU A 272 -8.16 -20.64 15.77
N LEU A 273 -8.96 -21.24 14.87
CA LEU A 273 -8.55 -22.44 14.12
C LEU A 273 -7.35 -22.20 13.21
N LEU A 274 -7.31 -21.05 12.52
CA LEU A 274 -6.16 -20.67 11.69
C LEU A 274 -4.89 -20.49 12.55
N ILE A 275 -5.03 -19.84 13.71
CA ILE A 275 -3.93 -19.66 14.67
C ILE A 275 -3.40 -21.00 15.18
N LEU A 276 -4.29 -21.94 15.50
CA LEU A 276 -3.90 -23.31 15.87
C LEU A 276 -3.10 -23.99 14.75
N GLY A 277 -3.47 -23.79 13.49
CA GLY A 277 -2.72 -24.28 12.33
C GLY A 277 -1.30 -23.72 12.28
N VAL A 278 -1.13 -22.42 12.51
CA VAL A 278 0.20 -21.77 12.54
C VAL A 278 1.05 -22.29 13.71
N ILE A 279 0.47 -22.37 14.91
CA ILE A 279 1.16 -22.90 16.10
C ILE A 279 1.59 -24.36 15.86
N SER A 280 0.70 -25.19 15.31
CA SER A 280 0.99 -26.59 15.00
C SER A 280 2.13 -26.72 13.98
N GLY A 281 2.12 -25.90 12.92
CA GLY A 281 3.23 -25.84 11.97
C GLY A 281 4.56 -25.47 12.62
N GLY A 282 4.55 -24.52 13.56
CA GLY A 282 5.72 -24.12 14.33
C GLY A 282 6.24 -25.24 15.23
N LEU A 283 5.35 -26.00 15.87
CA LEU A 283 5.72 -27.15 16.70
C LEU A 283 6.34 -28.28 15.86
N ILE A 284 5.79 -28.56 14.67
CA ILE A 284 6.37 -29.53 13.74
C ILE A 284 7.80 -29.10 13.37
N LEU A 285 7.99 -27.85 12.97
CA LEU A 285 9.31 -27.32 12.64
C LEU A 285 10.29 -27.44 13.82
N LEU A 286 9.84 -27.10 15.04
CA LEU A 286 10.67 -27.22 16.24
C LEU A 286 11.06 -28.67 16.53
N LYS A 287 10.16 -29.64 16.30
CA LYS A 287 10.43 -31.08 16.46
C LYS A 287 11.42 -31.62 15.43
N ASP A 288 11.43 -31.06 14.22
CA ASP A 288 12.39 -31.44 13.17
C ASP A 288 13.82 -30.92 13.43
N VAL A 289 13.94 -29.90 14.28
CA VAL A 289 15.22 -29.25 14.62
C VAL A 289 15.74 -29.71 15.98
N PHE A 290 14.87 -29.84 16.97
CA PHE A 290 15.21 -30.16 18.35
C PHE A 290 14.50 -31.43 18.82
N ASN A 291 15.15 -32.19 19.71
CA ASN A 291 14.54 -33.38 20.31
C ASN A 291 13.58 -33.00 21.44
N ILE A 292 12.35 -32.60 21.08
CA ILE A 292 11.31 -32.14 22.01
C ILE A 292 10.54 -33.32 22.57
N LYS A 293 10.41 -33.39 23.91
CA LYS A 293 9.61 -34.42 24.60
C LYS A 293 8.12 -34.09 24.52
N LYS A 294 7.24 -35.12 24.58
CA LYS A 294 5.78 -34.94 24.48
C LYS A 294 5.20 -33.89 25.44
N TYR A 295 5.67 -33.83 26.69
CA TYR A 295 5.17 -32.82 27.65
C TYR A 295 5.55 -31.38 27.24
N GLN A 296 6.72 -31.19 26.63
CA GLN A 296 7.16 -29.87 26.14
C GLN A 296 6.32 -29.44 24.94
N GLU A 297 5.99 -30.37 24.04
CA GLU A 297 5.08 -30.12 22.91
C GLU A 297 3.69 -29.66 23.39
N TYR A 298 3.06 -30.39 24.30
CA TYR A 298 1.76 -29.99 24.86
C TYR A 298 1.85 -28.67 25.64
N SER A 299 2.94 -28.43 26.37
CA SER A 299 3.15 -27.18 27.12
C SER A 299 3.28 -25.98 26.17
N LEU A 300 4.04 -26.11 25.08
CA LEU A 300 4.21 -25.05 24.08
C LEU A 300 2.92 -24.79 23.30
N LEU A 301 2.17 -25.86 22.96
CA LEU A 301 0.86 -25.73 22.34
C LEU A 301 -0.10 -24.94 23.25
N LEU A 302 -0.20 -25.34 24.51
CA LEU A 302 -1.07 -24.70 25.50
C LEU A 302 -0.66 -23.23 25.73
N LEU A 303 0.65 -22.96 25.83
CA LEU A 303 1.18 -21.60 25.98
C LEU A 303 0.84 -20.72 24.76
N GLY A 304 0.99 -21.26 23.55
CA GLY A 304 0.65 -20.54 22.31
C GLY A 304 -0.84 -20.20 22.22
N ILE A 305 -1.72 -21.13 22.61
CA ILE A 305 -3.16 -20.92 22.68
C ILE A 305 -3.49 -19.87 23.74
N LEU A 306 -2.95 -20.00 24.95
CA LEU A 306 -3.18 -19.06 26.05
C LEU A 306 -2.74 -17.65 25.66
N PHE A 307 -1.55 -17.51 25.07
CA PHE A 307 -1.02 -16.24 24.57
C PHE A 307 -1.96 -15.60 23.52
N SER A 308 -2.45 -16.40 22.58
CA SER A 308 -3.40 -15.94 21.57
C SER A 308 -4.72 -15.48 22.19
N LEU A 309 -5.26 -16.24 23.16
CA LEU A 309 -6.48 -15.86 23.88
C LEU A 309 -6.30 -14.55 24.66
N VAL A 310 -5.17 -14.36 25.34
CA VAL A 310 -4.88 -13.11 26.06
C VAL A 310 -4.90 -11.90 25.11
N LEU A 311 -4.26 -12.00 23.94
CA LEU A 311 -4.27 -10.91 22.96
C LEU A 311 -5.68 -10.64 22.39
N PHE A 312 -6.50 -11.68 22.24
CA PHE A 312 -7.91 -11.51 21.88
C PHE A 312 -8.70 -10.75 22.95
N PHE A 313 -8.52 -11.09 24.24
CA PHE A 313 -9.20 -10.40 25.35
C PHE A 313 -8.76 -8.95 25.51
N LEU A 314 -7.52 -8.60 25.14
CA LEU A 314 -6.99 -7.24 25.13
C LEU A 314 -7.42 -6.40 23.91
N ASN A 315 -8.34 -6.90 23.07
CA ASN A 315 -8.76 -6.27 21.80
C ASN A 315 -7.59 -6.02 20.81
N GLN A 316 -6.52 -6.81 20.89
CA GLN A 316 -5.36 -6.72 19.99
C GLN A 316 -5.42 -7.75 18.84
N GLU A 317 -6.62 -8.02 18.35
CA GLU A 317 -6.88 -9.02 17.29
C GLU A 317 -6.08 -8.76 16.01
N ILE A 318 -6.05 -7.50 15.53
CA ILE A 318 -5.32 -7.13 14.31
C ILE A 318 -3.82 -7.41 14.46
N PHE A 319 -3.26 -7.10 15.64
CA PHE A 319 -1.86 -7.35 15.93
C PHE A 319 -1.57 -8.86 15.95
N LEU A 320 -2.43 -9.65 16.60
CA LEU A 320 -2.32 -11.10 16.62
C LEU A 320 -2.38 -11.70 15.21
N ILE A 321 -3.30 -11.23 14.35
CA ILE A 321 -3.40 -11.66 12.95
C ILE A 321 -2.11 -11.35 12.19
N LYS A 322 -1.55 -10.14 12.32
CA LYS A 322 -0.28 -9.76 11.69
C LYS A 322 0.88 -10.64 12.18
N LEU A 323 0.94 -10.90 13.48
CA LEU A 323 1.97 -11.76 14.09
C LEU A 323 1.88 -13.19 13.54
N MET A 324 0.68 -13.75 13.49
CA MET A 324 0.46 -15.13 13.03
C MET A 324 0.69 -15.28 11.53
N ALA A 325 0.31 -14.28 10.73
CA ALA A 325 0.66 -14.22 9.31
C ALA A 325 2.18 -14.14 9.09
N LEU A 326 2.89 -13.36 9.91
CA LEU A 326 4.35 -13.31 9.87
C LEU A 326 4.96 -14.66 10.25
N LEU A 327 4.53 -15.27 11.36
CA LEU A 327 5.00 -16.58 11.80
C LEU A 327 4.75 -17.64 10.72
N ALA A 328 3.56 -17.67 10.10
CA ALA A 328 3.29 -18.58 8.98
C ALA A 328 4.23 -18.35 7.79
N ALA A 329 4.51 -17.09 7.45
CA ALA A 329 5.43 -16.73 6.38
C ALA A 329 6.89 -17.13 6.67
N LEU A 330 7.25 -17.34 7.93
CA LEU A 330 8.56 -17.85 8.35
C LEU A 330 8.58 -19.38 8.42
N ILE A 331 7.61 -19.94 9.15
CA ILE A 331 7.55 -21.36 9.51
C ILE A 331 7.40 -22.23 8.26
N PHE A 332 6.44 -21.96 7.38
CA PHE A 332 6.10 -22.89 6.29
C PHE A 332 7.18 -22.98 5.21
N PRO A 333 7.80 -21.89 4.74
CA PRO A 333 8.94 -21.99 3.83
C PRO A 333 10.14 -22.71 4.46
N THR A 334 10.44 -22.45 5.74
CA THR A 334 11.52 -23.15 6.44
C THR A 334 11.19 -24.64 6.61
N LEU A 335 9.99 -24.97 7.08
CA LEU A 335 9.51 -26.33 7.24
C LEU A 335 9.54 -27.11 5.92
N ALA A 336 9.16 -26.47 4.81
CA ALA A 336 9.17 -27.08 3.49
C ALA A 336 10.58 -27.57 3.12
N ILE A 337 11.63 -26.79 3.39
CA ILE A 337 13.01 -27.18 3.11
C ILE A 337 13.52 -28.21 4.12
N ILE A 338 13.28 -28.01 5.42
CA ILE A 338 13.81 -28.90 6.47
C ILE A 338 13.19 -30.30 6.41
N ASN A 339 11.88 -30.41 6.19
CA ASN A 339 11.21 -31.72 6.04
C ASN A 339 11.63 -32.44 4.74
N ASN A 340 12.16 -31.69 3.77
CA ASN A 340 12.67 -32.21 2.51
C ASN A 340 14.20 -32.17 2.44
N GLU A 341 14.89 -32.12 3.59
CA GLU A 341 16.35 -31.95 3.64
C GLU A 341 17.13 -33.06 2.93
N LYS A 342 16.57 -34.27 2.82
CA LYS A 342 17.17 -35.39 2.07
C LYS A 342 17.48 -35.06 0.60
N TYR A 343 16.78 -34.07 0.03
CA TYR A 343 16.99 -33.62 -1.34
C TYR A 343 18.13 -32.59 -1.44
N PHE A 344 18.58 -32.03 -0.33
CA PHE A 344 19.65 -31.03 -0.27
C PHE A 344 20.91 -31.51 0.44
N LEU A 345 20.76 -32.35 1.45
CA LEU A 345 21.85 -32.97 2.21
C LEU A 345 22.07 -34.38 1.68
N GLY A 346 23.31 -34.68 1.30
CA GLY A 346 23.73 -36.04 0.95
C GLY A 346 23.40 -37.00 2.09
N ASN A 347 22.76 -38.12 1.77
CA ASN A 347 22.20 -39.07 2.73
C ASN A 347 23.33 -39.75 3.55
N ASN A 348 23.79 -39.13 4.64
CA ASN A 348 24.79 -39.73 5.55
C ASN A 348 24.19 -40.75 6.53
N ASN A 349 22.86 -40.88 6.58
CA ASN A 349 22.15 -41.77 7.50
C ASN A 349 21.57 -43.01 6.82
N SER A 350 22.19 -43.50 5.74
CA SER A 350 22.02 -44.89 5.38
C SER A 350 22.85 -45.76 6.34
N LYS A 351 22.27 -46.06 7.51
CA LYS A 351 22.32 -47.42 8.06
C LYS A 351 21.57 -48.36 7.10
N LEU A 352 21.99 -48.41 5.84
CA LEU A 352 21.70 -49.50 4.93
C LEU A 352 22.84 -50.48 5.17
N LYS A 353 22.46 -51.57 5.85
CA LYS A 353 23.23 -52.80 5.97
C LYS A 353 24.07 -53.05 4.73
N ASP A 354 25.29 -53.50 4.98
CA ASP A 354 26.14 -54.26 4.07
C ASP A 354 25.38 -54.86 2.90
N THR A 355 25.46 -54.21 1.75
CA THR A 355 25.27 -54.86 0.47
C THR A 355 26.22 -54.15 -0.49
N GLN A 356 27.43 -54.72 -0.58
CA GLN A 356 28.47 -54.40 -1.53
C GLN A 356 28.07 -54.71 -2.99
N ASN A 357 26.83 -54.42 -3.39
CA ASN A 357 26.34 -54.63 -4.75
C ASN A 357 25.45 -53.46 -5.19
N PHE A 358 25.97 -52.24 -5.12
CA PHE A 358 25.47 -51.20 -6.03
C PHE A 358 26.05 -51.48 -7.42
N SER A 359 25.30 -52.29 -8.16
CA SER A 359 25.42 -52.42 -9.60
C SER A 359 25.61 -51.03 -10.21
N LYS A 360 26.61 -50.94 -11.08
CA LYS A 360 27.04 -49.81 -11.88
C LYS A 360 26.01 -49.48 -12.96
N ASN A 361 24.73 -49.43 -12.61
CA ASN A 361 23.67 -48.96 -13.49
C ASN A 361 23.48 -47.47 -13.21
N ASN A 362 23.79 -46.65 -14.20
CA ASN A 362 23.46 -45.23 -14.23
C ASN A 362 22.05 -45.05 -13.64
N PRO A 363 21.85 -44.20 -12.61
CA PRO A 363 20.50 -43.89 -12.17
C PRO A 363 19.78 -43.39 -13.42
N SER A 364 18.70 -44.09 -13.81
CA SER A 364 18.01 -43.73 -15.03
C SER A 364 17.56 -42.28 -14.90
N PHE A 365 17.79 -41.48 -15.95
CA PHE A 365 17.42 -40.06 -15.98
C PHE A 365 15.96 -39.83 -15.51
N ILE A 366 15.09 -40.80 -15.78
CA ILE A 366 13.70 -40.89 -15.34
C ILE A 366 13.58 -40.93 -13.80
N GLN A 367 14.42 -41.72 -13.12
CA GLN A 367 14.42 -41.81 -11.66
C GLN A 367 14.88 -40.50 -11.00
N MET A 368 15.87 -39.81 -11.58
CA MET A 368 16.27 -38.47 -11.14
C MET A 368 15.10 -37.49 -11.24
N ILE A 369 14.45 -37.42 -12.41
CA ILE A 369 13.31 -36.55 -12.63
C ILE A 369 12.20 -36.86 -11.62
N LYS A 370 11.89 -38.13 -11.39
CA LYS A 370 10.83 -38.54 -10.45
C LYS A 370 11.12 -38.09 -9.01
N GLU A 371 12.35 -38.26 -8.53
CA GLU A 371 12.75 -37.84 -7.18
C GLU A 371 12.73 -36.31 -7.03
N VAL A 372 13.32 -35.58 -7.99
CA VAL A 372 13.37 -34.11 -7.98
C VAL A 372 11.95 -33.52 -8.06
N LEU A 373 11.10 -34.02 -8.97
CA LEU A 373 9.71 -33.56 -9.06
C LEU A 373 8.93 -33.90 -7.78
N SER A 374 9.13 -35.07 -7.19
CA SER A 374 8.46 -35.42 -5.93
C SER A 374 8.85 -34.46 -4.79
N GLY A 375 10.14 -34.16 -4.63
CA GLY A 375 10.62 -33.18 -3.65
C GLY A 375 10.07 -31.78 -3.91
N PHE A 376 10.08 -31.35 -5.17
CA PHE A 376 9.55 -30.06 -5.60
C PHE A 376 8.05 -29.92 -5.28
N PHE A 377 7.22 -30.89 -5.64
CA PHE A 377 5.78 -30.87 -5.33
C PHE A 377 5.50 -30.89 -3.82
N ARG A 378 6.28 -31.64 -3.03
CA ARG A 378 6.16 -31.63 -1.57
C ARG A 378 6.44 -30.25 -0.98
N ILE A 379 7.49 -29.57 -1.46
CA ILE A 379 7.81 -28.21 -1.03
C ILE A 379 6.67 -27.25 -1.39
N ILE A 380 6.14 -27.33 -2.61
CA ILE A 380 5.00 -26.50 -3.03
C ILE A 380 3.77 -26.75 -2.15
N LEU A 381 3.43 -27.99 -1.84
CA LEU A 381 2.26 -28.30 -1.00
C LEU A 381 2.40 -27.72 0.42
N ILE A 382 3.58 -27.83 1.02
CA ILE A 382 3.85 -27.27 2.35
C ILE A 382 3.79 -25.74 2.31
N THR A 383 4.45 -25.09 1.35
CA THR A 383 4.42 -23.63 1.25
C THR A 383 3.04 -23.09 0.90
N LEU A 384 2.28 -23.81 0.05
CA LEU A 384 0.90 -23.47 -0.29
C LEU A 384 -0.01 -23.52 0.94
N SER A 385 0.14 -24.51 1.82
CA SER A 385 -0.63 -24.57 3.06
C SER A 385 -0.40 -23.33 3.94
N GLY A 386 0.86 -22.89 4.06
CA GLY A 386 1.20 -21.64 4.76
C GLY A 386 0.64 -20.40 4.05
N ALA A 387 0.71 -20.36 2.72
CA ALA A 387 0.16 -19.26 1.93
C ALA A 387 -1.36 -19.15 2.08
N LEU A 388 -2.09 -20.27 2.11
CA LEU A 388 -3.53 -20.32 2.35
C LEU A 388 -3.88 -19.84 3.76
N LEU A 389 -3.10 -20.21 4.79
CA LEU A 389 -3.28 -19.70 6.14
C LEU A 389 -3.08 -18.18 6.21
N ILE A 390 -2.03 -17.65 5.56
CA ILE A 390 -1.78 -16.21 5.49
C ILE A 390 -2.93 -15.49 4.77
N ALA A 391 -3.38 -16.02 3.63
CA ALA A 391 -4.48 -15.44 2.86
C ALA A 391 -5.79 -15.42 3.67
N ALA A 392 -6.09 -16.50 4.39
CA ALA A 392 -7.27 -16.58 5.25
C ALA A 392 -7.18 -15.62 6.45
N LEU A 393 -6.02 -15.54 7.11
CA LEU A 393 -5.78 -14.62 8.23
C LEU A 393 -5.91 -13.15 7.81
N LEU A 394 -5.38 -12.79 6.64
CA LEU A 394 -5.41 -11.44 6.09
C LEU A 394 -6.71 -11.12 5.32
N SER A 395 -7.69 -12.02 5.29
CA SER A 395 -8.98 -11.78 4.63
C SER A 395 -9.87 -10.79 5.39
N ASN A 396 -9.44 -10.31 6.56
CA ASN A 396 -10.23 -9.37 7.36
C ASN A 396 -10.49 -8.06 6.58
N ASN A 397 -11.71 -7.54 6.69
CA ASN A 397 -12.17 -6.33 6.00
C ASN A 397 -11.19 -5.15 6.11
N LYS A 398 -10.52 -4.97 7.25
CA LYS A 398 -9.55 -3.89 7.45
C LYS A 398 -8.31 -4.01 6.55
N PHE A 399 -7.84 -5.23 6.26
CA PHE A 399 -6.75 -5.46 5.30
C PHE A 399 -7.25 -5.36 3.85
N MET A 400 -8.45 -5.88 3.57
CA MET A 400 -9.06 -5.79 2.24
C MET A 400 -9.31 -4.34 1.79
N LEU A 401 -9.72 -3.48 2.73
CA LEU A 401 -9.86 -2.04 2.53
C LEU A 401 -8.52 -1.28 2.53
N GLY A 402 -7.40 -1.96 2.78
CA GLY A 402 -6.07 -1.34 2.84
C GLY A 402 -5.88 -0.37 4.02
N ILE A 403 -6.79 -0.39 5.00
CA ILE A 403 -6.70 0.37 6.26
C ILE A 403 -5.51 -0.17 7.06
N GLU A 404 -5.42 -1.50 7.13
CA GLU A 404 -4.30 -2.20 7.72
C GLU A 404 -3.42 -2.79 6.63
N GLN A 405 -2.11 -2.62 6.76
CA GLN A 405 -1.14 -3.22 5.85
C GLN A 405 -0.28 -4.25 6.60
N PHE A 406 0.09 -5.31 5.89
CA PHE A 406 1.05 -6.29 6.39
C PHE A 406 2.47 -5.78 6.18
N SER A 407 3.06 -5.17 7.21
CA SER A 407 4.42 -4.60 7.15
C SER A 407 5.53 -5.65 7.22
N GLY A 408 5.20 -6.91 7.55
CA GLY A 408 6.16 -8.00 7.73
C GLY A 408 6.78 -8.55 6.45
N ILE A 409 6.35 -8.09 5.28
CA ILE A 409 6.77 -8.61 3.95
C ILE A 409 8.29 -8.60 3.79
N LYS A 410 8.96 -7.53 4.24
CA LYS A 410 10.43 -7.43 4.14
C LYS A 410 11.14 -8.48 5.00
N ILE A 411 10.62 -8.76 6.20
CA ILE A 411 11.15 -9.79 7.08
C ILE A 411 10.93 -11.17 6.47
N SER A 412 9.73 -11.42 5.93
CA SER A 412 9.37 -12.68 5.28
C SER A 412 10.23 -13.03 4.05
N TYR A 413 10.89 -12.07 3.41
CA TYR A 413 11.84 -12.37 2.33
C TYR A 413 13.18 -12.92 2.81
N LEU A 414 13.70 -12.38 3.92
CA LEU A 414 15.07 -12.64 4.35
C LEU A 414 15.15 -13.69 5.46
N ALA A 415 14.26 -13.60 6.44
CA ALA A 415 14.33 -14.43 7.63
C ALA A 415 14.16 -15.94 7.34
N PRO A 416 13.28 -16.42 6.44
CA PRO A 416 13.21 -17.85 6.14
C PRO A 416 14.51 -18.39 5.55
N LEU A 417 15.18 -17.62 4.69
CA LEU A 417 16.48 -17.98 4.12
C LEU A 417 17.54 -18.14 5.21
N LEU A 418 17.64 -17.15 6.11
CA LEU A 418 18.58 -17.20 7.24
C LEU A 418 18.26 -18.36 8.19
N LEU A 419 16.98 -18.62 8.47
CA LEU A 419 16.54 -19.74 9.30
C LEU A 419 16.91 -21.08 8.68
N VAL A 420 16.64 -21.27 7.38
CA VAL A 420 17.04 -22.49 6.65
C VAL A 420 18.55 -22.68 6.72
N LEU A 421 19.33 -21.64 6.43
CA LEU A 421 20.80 -21.71 6.49
C LEU A 421 21.29 -22.08 7.90
N ALA A 422 20.77 -21.43 8.94
CA ALA A 422 21.14 -21.70 10.32
C ALA A 422 20.78 -23.13 10.75
N ILE A 423 19.58 -23.61 10.42
CA ILE A 423 19.12 -24.96 10.77
C ILE A 423 19.92 -26.02 10.02
N MET A 424 20.11 -25.86 8.70
CA MET A 424 20.91 -26.80 7.91
C MET A 424 22.35 -26.87 8.42
N TRP A 425 22.93 -25.73 8.79
CA TRP A 425 24.27 -25.67 9.40
C TRP A 425 24.34 -26.43 10.73
N LEU A 426 23.36 -26.25 11.61
CA LEU A 426 23.28 -26.97 12.89
C LEU A 426 23.17 -28.49 12.66
N LYS A 427 22.37 -28.93 11.68
CA LYS A 427 22.23 -30.35 11.35
C LYS A 427 23.52 -30.96 10.80
N VAL A 428 24.21 -30.25 9.88
CA VAL A 428 25.50 -30.70 9.33
C VAL A 428 26.58 -30.82 10.41
N ASN A 429 26.64 -29.85 11.33
CA ASN A 429 27.65 -29.80 12.40
C ASN A 429 27.24 -30.50 13.71
N LYS A 430 26.22 -31.37 13.67
CA LYS A 430 25.71 -32.14 14.83
C LYS A 430 25.42 -31.26 16.07
N GLY A 431 24.84 -30.07 15.86
CA GLY A 431 24.43 -29.16 16.92
C GLY A 431 25.56 -28.36 17.57
N LYS A 432 26.82 -28.48 17.12
CA LYS A 432 27.89 -27.60 17.61
C LYS A 432 27.78 -26.23 16.96
N LEU A 433 27.60 -25.19 17.77
CA LEU A 433 27.71 -23.78 17.37
C LEU A 433 29.19 -23.40 17.12
N MET A 434 29.86 -24.08 16.19
CA MET A 434 31.25 -23.83 15.75
C MET A 434 31.43 -22.50 14.99
N ILE A 435 30.46 -21.58 15.07
CA ILE A 435 30.50 -20.26 14.42
C ILE A 435 31.74 -19.49 14.91
N LEU A 436 32.04 -19.56 16.21
CA LEU A 436 33.20 -18.88 16.82
C LEU A 436 34.56 -19.52 16.45
N GLU A 437 34.60 -20.80 16.08
CA GLU A 437 35.84 -21.48 15.68
C GLU A 437 36.10 -21.34 14.17
N ASN A 438 35.05 -21.33 13.34
CA ASN A 438 35.19 -21.14 11.89
C ASN A 438 35.44 -19.68 11.48
N ILE A 439 35.04 -18.69 12.29
CA ILE A 439 35.42 -17.27 12.08
C ILE A 439 36.94 -17.07 12.21
N LYS A 440 37.65 -17.96 12.93
CA LYS A 440 39.11 -17.89 13.09
C LYS A 440 39.89 -18.47 11.90
N LYS A 441 39.21 -19.06 10.92
CA LYS A 441 39.86 -19.55 9.69
C LYS A 441 40.14 -18.38 8.74
N PRO A 442 41.28 -18.35 8.04
CA PRO A 442 41.58 -17.30 7.09
C PRO A 442 40.51 -17.25 6.00
N ILE A 443 39.90 -16.08 5.81
CA ILE A 443 38.89 -15.86 4.77
C ILE A 443 39.65 -15.72 3.45
N LEU A 444 39.49 -16.71 2.55
CA LEU A 444 39.99 -16.61 1.18
C LEU A 444 39.34 -15.43 0.46
N ILE A 445 40.08 -14.77 -0.44
CA ILE A 445 39.58 -13.64 -1.25
C ILE A 445 38.31 -14.04 -2.01
N GLU A 446 38.22 -15.29 -2.46
CA GLU A 446 37.04 -15.87 -3.12
C GLU A 446 35.78 -15.78 -2.25
N HIS A 447 35.88 -16.07 -0.95
CA HIS A 447 34.75 -15.95 -0.02
C HIS A 447 34.34 -14.49 0.17
N VAL A 448 35.30 -13.56 0.19
CA VAL A 448 35.01 -12.11 0.26
C VAL A 448 34.27 -11.65 -0.99
N ILE A 449 34.72 -12.06 -2.18
CA ILE A 449 34.07 -11.73 -3.45
C ILE A 449 32.63 -12.27 -3.49
N ILE A 450 32.42 -13.53 -3.09
CA ILE A 450 31.09 -14.14 -3.03
C ILE A 450 30.20 -13.40 -2.03
N MET A 451 30.70 -13.07 -0.83
CA MET A 451 29.93 -12.33 0.17
C MET A 451 29.54 -10.93 -0.33
N VAL A 452 30.46 -10.21 -0.98
CA VAL A 452 30.18 -8.88 -1.56
C VAL A 452 29.13 -8.98 -2.66
N PHE A 453 29.25 -9.96 -3.57
CA PHE A 453 28.27 -10.20 -4.62
C PHE A 453 26.87 -10.49 -4.03
N PHE A 454 26.78 -11.39 -3.05
CA PHE A 454 25.51 -11.70 -2.39
C PHE A 454 24.95 -10.50 -1.62
N ALA A 455 25.79 -9.69 -0.96
CA ALA A 455 25.35 -8.49 -0.26
C ALA A 455 24.77 -7.45 -1.23
N VAL A 456 25.46 -7.20 -2.36
CA VAL A 456 24.97 -6.31 -3.42
C VAL A 456 23.66 -6.85 -4.01
N PHE A 457 23.59 -8.14 -4.31
CA PHE A 457 22.37 -8.78 -4.80
C PHE A 457 21.22 -8.62 -3.81
N LEU A 458 21.46 -8.82 -2.51
CA LEU A 458 20.45 -8.69 -1.45
C LEU A 458 19.93 -7.25 -1.34
N VAL A 459 20.83 -6.26 -1.39
CA VAL A 459 20.47 -4.82 -1.38
C VAL A 459 19.64 -4.47 -2.60
N ILE A 460 20.02 -4.92 -3.79
CA ILE A 460 19.24 -4.73 -5.03
C ILE A 460 17.88 -5.45 -4.91
N TYR A 461 17.87 -6.66 -4.36
CA TYR A 461 16.65 -7.45 -4.21
C TYR A 461 15.63 -6.78 -3.29
N ILE A 462 16.08 -6.27 -2.13
CA ILE A 462 15.26 -5.57 -1.13
C ILE A 462 14.87 -4.17 -1.60
N SER A 463 15.78 -3.41 -2.22
CA SER A 463 15.48 -2.06 -2.75
C SER A 463 14.48 -2.10 -3.91
N ARG A 464 14.51 -3.16 -4.73
CA ARG A 464 13.48 -3.44 -5.75
C ARG A 464 12.22 -4.13 -5.17
N SER A 465 12.04 -4.14 -3.84
CA SER A 465 10.83 -4.67 -3.20
C SER A 465 10.03 -3.53 -2.56
N GLY A 466 8.81 -3.30 -3.05
CA GLY A 466 7.93 -2.22 -2.58
C GLY A 466 7.21 -1.49 -3.71
N ASN A 467 6.44 -0.46 -3.36
CA ASN A 467 5.60 0.30 -4.29
C ASN A 467 6.35 1.40 -5.06
N PHE A 468 7.55 1.78 -4.59
CA PHE A 468 8.42 2.76 -5.23
C PHE A 468 9.81 2.15 -5.37
N SER A 469 10.24 1.87 -6.60
CA SER A 469 11.58 1.37 -6.90
C SER A 469 12.38 2.51 -7.53
N PHE A 470 13.50 2.88 -6.92
CA PHE A 470 14.42 3.89 -7.47
C PHE A 470 15.20 3.39 -8.70
N LEU A 471 15.19 2.07 -8.95
CA LEU A 471 15.94 1.46 -10.04
C LEU A 471 15.03 1.24 -11.28
N PRO A 472 15.46 1.68 -12.47
CA PRO A 472 14.73 1.45 -13.71
C PRO A 472 14.58 -0.06 -13.99
N VAL A 473 13.43 -0.45 -14.55
CA VAL A 473 13.17 -1.82 -15.00
C VAL A 473 13.79 -1.98 -16.39
N LEU A 474 14.56 -3.06 -16.62
CA LEU A 474 15.07 -3.36 -17.95
C LEU A 474 13.89 -3.58 -18.93
N SER A 475 13.99 -3.02 -20.13
CA SER A 475 12.94 -3.10 -21.17
C SER A 475 12.60 -4.54 -21.55
N ILE A 476 13.55 -5.47 -21.45
CA ILE A 476 13.33 -6.91 -21.64
C ILE A 476 12.46 -7.51 -20.51
N GLU A 477 12.71 -7.12 -19.25
CA GLU A 477 11.94 -7.61 -18.10
C GLU A 477 10.47 -7.17 -18.22
N GLU A 478 10.25 -5.96 -18.73
CA GLU A 478 8.92 -5.41 -18.99
C GLU A 478 8.17 -6.17 -20.09
N LYS A 479 8.84 -6.49 -21.21
CA LYS A 479 8.23 -7.29 -22.28
C LYS A 479 7.87 -8.71 -21.82
N ILE A 480 8.76 -9.38 -21.09
CA ILE A 480 8.49 -10.70 -20.51
C ILE A 480 7.31 -10.63 -19.55
N ARG A 481 7.26 -9.58 -18.73
CA ARG A 481 6.16 -9.35 -17.79
C ARG A 481 4.82 -9.17 -18.50
N ILE A 482 4.74 -8.34 -19.54
CA ILE A 482 3.52 -8.14 -20.33
C ILE A 482 3.09 -9.45 -21.01
N PHE A 483 4.05 -10.22 -21.55
CA PHE A 483 3.76 -11.53 -22.13
C PHE A 483 3.15 -12.47 -21.08
N LEU A 484 3.79 -12.60 -19.92
CA LEU A 484 3.30 -13.44 -18.83
C LEU A 484 1.93 -12.99 -18.30
N GLU A 485 1.67 -11.68 -18.21
CA GLU A 485 0.37 -11.13 -17.81
C GLU A 485 -0.74 -11.42 -18.82
N LYS A 486 -0.44 -11.46 -20.12
CA LYS A 486 -1.43 -11.80 -21.15
C LYS A 486 -1.72 -13.30 -21.24
N THR A 487 -0.73 -14.14 -20.93
CA THR A 487 -0.87 -15.61 -21.04
C THR A 487 -1.39 -16.25 -19.75
N LEU A 488 -1.07 -15.69 -18.58
CA LEU A 488 -1.42 -16.25 -17.28
C LEU A 488 -2.55 -15.46 -16.61
N ILE A 489 -3.43 -16.16 -15.87
CA ILE A 489 -4.54 -15.55 -15.11
C ILE A 489 -4.04 -14.58 -14.04
N ALA A 490 -2.87 -14.87 -13.46
CA ALA A 490 -2.25 -14.05 -12.43
C ALA A 490 -0.79 -13.76 -12.80
N ARG A 491 -0.37 -12.51 -12.60
CA ARG A 491 1.01 -12.07 -12.85
C ARG A 491 2.00 -12.89 -12.00
N PRO A 492 2.91 -13.65 -12.61
CA PRO A 492 3.94 -14.33 -11.85
C PRO A 492 4.95 -13.33 -11.28
N ARG A 493 5.42 -13.61 -10.08
CA ARG A 493 6.57 -12.91 -9.49
C ARG A 493 7.82 -13.29 -10.29
N ASN A 494 8.27 -12.42 -11.21
CA ASN A 494 9.42 -12.69 -12.09
C ASN A 494 10.65 -13.24 -11.34
N LYS A 495 10.94 -12.71 -10.14
CA LYS A 495 12.08 -13.16 -9.32
C LYS A 495 11.93 -14.61 -8.84
N GLU A 496 10.71 -15.02 -8.48
CA GLU A 496 10.43 -16.39 -8.03
C GLU A 496 10.38 -17.35 -9.22
N PHE A 497 9.71 -16.95 -10.30
CA PHE A 497 9.55 -17.75 -11.51
C PHE A 497 10.85 -17.96 -12.28
N LEU A 498 11.66 -16.92 -12.51
CA LEU A 498 12.88 -17.01 -13.32
C LEU A 498 14.11 -17.45 -12.54
N ILE A 499 14.16 -17.21 -11.24
CA ILE A 499 15.36 -17.47 -10.42
C ILE A 499 15.05 -18.50 -9.34
N GLY A 500 14.04 -18.25 -8.50
CA GLY A 500 13.73 -19.08 -7.33
C GLY A 500 13.46 -20.55 -7.64
N TYR A 501 12.41 -20.85 -8.42
CA TYR A 501 12.03 -22.24 -8.73
C TYR A 501 13.08 -22.98 -9.58
N PRO A 502 13.69 -22.36 -10.62
CA PRO A 502 14.79 -22.99 -11.34
C PRO A 502 16.00 -23.31 -10.45
N ALA A 503 16.40 -22.38 -9.56
CA ALA A 503 17.50 -22.62 -8.61
C ALA A 503 17.18 -23.75 -7.62
N LEU A 504 15.93 -23.84 -7.15
CA LEU A 504 15.46 -24.94 -6.29
C LEU A 504 15.58 -26.30 -6.98
N LEU A 505 15.15 -26.41 -8.24
CA LEU A 505 15.24 -27.63 -9.04
C LEU A 505 16.71 -28.01 -9.31
N LEU A 506 17.55 -27.02 -9.63
CA LEU A 506 18.99 -27.21 -9.81
C LEU A 506 19.68 -27.71 -8.53
N ALA A 507 19.35 -27.13 -7.37
CA ALA A 507 19.93 -27.57 -6.10
C ALA A 507 19.61 -29.05 -5.80
N MET A 508 18.37 -29.49 -6.05
CA MET A 508 17.97 -30.89 -5.88
C MET A 508 18.64 -31.83 -6.88
N SER A 509 18.75 -31.42 -8.15
CA SER A 509 19.37 -32.23 -9.19
C SER A 509 20.88 -32.39 -8.97
N MET A 510 21.58 -31.33 -8.54
CA MET A 510 23.01 -31.38 -8.20
C MET A 510 23.30 -32.35 -7.05
N ASN A 511 22.46 -32.36 -6.00
CA ASN A 511 22.60 -33.31 -4.90
C ASN A 511 22.32 -34.75 -5.35
N PHE A 512 21.31 -34.99 -6.20
CA PHE A 512 21.03 -36.32 -6.75
C PHE A 512 22.19 -36.85 -7.60
N LEU A 513 22.77 -35.99 -8.44
CA LEU A 513 23.93 -36.31 -9.28
C LEU A 513 25.23 -36.44 -8.48
N LYS A 514 25.21 -36.18 -7.16
CA LYS A 514 26.37 -36.17 -6.27
C LYS A 514 27.54 -35.35 -6.84
N VAL A 515 27.23 -34.22 -7.48
CA VAL A 515 28.26 -33.32 -8.01
C VAL A 515 29.04 -32.78 -6.81
N LYS A 516 30.21 -33.37 -6.56
CA LYS A 516 31.14 -32.98 -5.49
C LYS A 516 32.01 -31.82 -5.98
N GLU A 517 31.43 -30.65 -6.17
CA GLU A 517 32.22 -29.44 -6.40
C GLU A 517 31.67 -28.33 -5.52
N PHE A 518 32.57 -27.58 -4.90
CA PHE A 518 32.42 -26.77 -3.68
C PHE A 518 32.50 -27.56 -2.36
N LYS A 519 33.70 -28.10 -2.11
CA LYS A 519 34.15 -28.45 -0.77
C LYS A 519 34.96 -27.30 -0.19
#